data_AF-A0A1M5ES87-F1
#
_entry.id   AF-A0A1M5ES87-F1
#
_cell.length_a   1.000
_cell.length_b   1.000
_cell.length_c   1.000
_cell.angle_alpha   90.00
_cell.angle_beta   90.00
_cell.angle_gamma   90.00
#
_symmetry.space_group_name_H-M   'P 1'
#
loop_
_entity.id
_entity.type
_entity.pdbx_description
1 polymer ?
#
loop_
_entity_poly.entity_id
_entity_poly.type
_entity_poly.pdbx_seq_one_letter_code
_entity_poly.pdbx_strand_id
1 'polypeptide(L)'
;MNFPEDQILELKSIAPDLSVAQDGGYTYIRIDNLQLPDHCQPNVVNALLCPSQRDGYASSLFFSAHIAGLPNPRNWNRINVRILGENWYAISWGVTPGYRLAELLLIHLSALR
;
A
#
# COMPACT_ATOMS: atom_id res chain seq x y z
N MET A 1 -6.82 1.59 15.82
CA MET A 1 -5.87 2.69 16.06
C MET A 1 -6.33 3.85 15.21
N ASN A 2 -6.54 5.04 15.76
CA ASN A 2 -6.84 6.23 14.96
C ASN A 2 -5.53 6.84 14.49
N PHE A 3 -5.40 7.10 13.20
CA PHE A 3 -4.26 7.86 12.67
C PHE A 3 -4.44 9.36 12.96
N PRO A 4 -3.35 10.11 13.16
CA PRO A 4 -3.42 11.57 13.27
C PRO A 4 -4.10 12.20 12.05
N GLU A 5 -5.00 13.16 12.29
CA GLU A 5 -5.80 13.79 11.25
C GLU A 5 -4.94 14.51 10.21
N ASP A 6 -3.85 15.15 10.64
CA ASP A 6 -2.90 15.83 9.76
C ASP A 6 -2.25 14.85 8.76
N GLN A 7 -1.92 13.63 9.19
CA GLN A 7 -1.37 12.61 8.29
C GLN A 7 -2.41 12.06 7.30
N ILE A 8 -3.67 11.97 7.71
CA ILE A 8 -4.75 11.58 6.79
C ILE A 8 -5.00 12.66 5.75
N LEU A 9 -5.02 13.93 6.15
CA LEU A 9 -5.18 15.07 5.23
C LEU A 9 -4.03 15.15 4.23
N GLU A 10 -2.80 14.95 4.70
CA GLU A 10 -1.62 14.88 3.83
C GLU A 10 -1.74 13.73 2.83
N LEU A 11 -2.12 12.54 3.27
CA LEU A 11 -2.32 11.38 2.40
C LEU A 11 -3.41 11.63 1.34
N LYS A 12 -4.51 12.31 1.71
CA LYS A 12 -5.59 12.69 0.77
C LYS A 12 -5.11 13.57 -0.38
N SER A 13 -4.02 14.34 -0.21
CA SER A 13 -3.45 15.15 -1.28
C SER A 13 -2.83 14.30 -2.41
N ILE A 14 -2.45 13.06 -2.10
CA ILE A 14 -1.87 12.09 -3.04
C ILE A 14 -2.94 11.10 -3.52
N ALA A 15 -3.80 10.67 -2.61
CA ALA A 15 -4.79 9.63 -2.80
C ALA A 15 -6.14 10.07 -2.17
N PRO A 16 -7.01 10.76 -2.93
CA PRO A 16 -8.19 11.43 -2.36
C PRO A 16 -9.24 10.45 -1.82
N ASP A 17 -9.39 9.30 -2.48
CA ASP A 17 -10.40 8.29 -2.15
C ASP A 17 -9.82 7.28 -1.15
N LEU A 18 -9.94 7.61 0.14
CA LEU A 18 -9.43 6.76 1.22
C LEU A 18 -10.45 6.46 2.30
N SER A 19 -10.32 5.27 2.89
CA SER A 19 -11.08 4.83 4.06
C SER A 19 -10.18 4.05 5.02
N VAL A 20 -10.53 4.06 6.30
CA VAL A 20 -9.81 3.29 7.33
C VAL A 20 -10.61 2.04 7.65
N ALA A 21 -9.94 0.90 7.69
CA ALA A 21 -10.54 -0.39 7.99
C ALA A 21 -9.66 -1.21 8.93
N GLN A 22 -10.24 -2.22 9.58
CA GLN A 22 -9.53 -3.11 10.48
C GLN A 22 -9.76 -4.56 10.10
N ASP A 23 -8.71 -5.37 10.15
CA ASP A 23 -8.77 -6.81 9.92
C ASP A 23 -7.59 -7.52 10.61
N GLY A 24 -7.86 -8.66 11.25
CA GLY A 24 -6.84 -9.47 11.92
C GLY A 24 -6.01 -8.72 12.97
N GLY A 25 -6.58 -7.70 13.63
CA GLY A 25 -5.87 -6.87 14.62
C GLY A 25 -5.02 -5.74 14.03
N TYR A 26 -4.97 -5.60 12.70
CA TYR A 26 -4.26 -4.53 12.02
C TYR A 26 -5.22 -3.44 11.56
N THR A 27 -4.74 -2.21 11.48
CA THR A 27 -5.46 -1.09 10.88
C THR A 27 -4.87 -0.81 9.49
N TYR A 28 -5.73 -0.75 8.48
CA TYR A 28 -5.38 -0.48 7.09
C TYR A 28 -5.98 0.85 6.66
N ILE A 29 -5.28 1.49 5.73
CA ILE A 29 -5.85 2.58 4.94
C ILE A 29 -6.11 2.00 3.55
N ARG A 30 -7.38 1.84 3.22
CA ARG A 30 -7.81 1.51 1.88
C ARG A 30 -7.73 2.76 1.03
N ILE A 31 -7.13 2.60 -0.13
CA ILE A 31 -7.00 3.63 -1.15
C ILE A 31 -7.67 3.08 -2.41
N ASP A 32 -8.75 3.70 -2.84
CA ASP A 32 -9.44 3.33 -4.07
C ASP A 32 -8.86 4.12 -5.25
N ASN A 33 -8.81 3.49 -6.44
CA ASN A 33 -8.35 4.12 -7.68
C ASN A 33 -6.92 4.74 -7.63
N LEU A 34 -6.00 4.12 -6.90
CA LEU A 34 -4.60 4.54 -6.82
C LEU A 34 -3.95 4.51 -8.20
N GLN A 35 -3.47 5.67 -8.64
CA GLN A 35 -2.73 5.83 -9.89
C GLN A 35 -1.30 5.30 -9.71
N LEU A 36 -0.89 4.41 -10.60
CA LEU A 36 0.46 3.85 -10.67
C LEU A 36 1.25 4.53 -11.79
N PRO A 37 2.59 4.38 -11.84
CA PRO A 37 3.39 4.86 -12.97
C PRO A 37 2.88 4.35 -14.33
N ASP A 38 3.07 5.13 -15.40
CA ASP A 38 2.50 4.86 -16.74
C ASP A 38 2.87 3.49 -17.32
N HIS A 39 4.03 2.94 -16.96
CA HIS A 39 4.48 1.61 -17.41
C HIS A 39 3.80 0.46 -16.67
N CYS A 40 3.11 0.71 -15.55
CA CYS A 40 2.43 -0.32 -14.77
C CYS A 40 1.17 -0.82 -15.47
N GLN A 41 0.94 -2.14 -15.41
CA GLN A 41 -0.25 -2.80 -15.93
C GLN A 41 -0.86 -3.72 -14.86
N PRO A 42 -2.09 -3.45 -14.37
CA PRO A 42 -2.89 -2.25 -14.65
C PRO A 42 -2.24 -0.97 -14.13
N ASN A 43 -2.59 0.19 -14.70
CA ASN A 43 -2.09 1.50 -14.29
C ASN A 43 -2.92 2.14 -13.15
N VAL A 44 -4.07 1.57 -12.83
CA VAL A 44 -4.93 1.96 -11.71
C VAL A 44 -5.33 0.71 -10.94
N VAL A 45 -5.22 0.76 -9.61
CA VAL A 45 -5.59 -0.34 -8.71
C VAL A 45 -6.19 0.19 -7.42
N ASN A 46 -6.85 -0.68 -6.66
CA ASN A 46 -7.06 -0.40 -5.25
C ASN A 46 -5.82 -0.84 -4.46
N ALA A 47 -5.56 -0.20 -3.34
CA ALA A 47 -4.45 -0.54 -2.46
C ALA A 47 -4.86 -0.55 -0.98
N LEU A 48 -4.14 -1.34 -0.16
CA LEU A 48 -4.19 -1.25 1.30
C LEU A 48 -2.80 -0.87 1.81
N LEU A 49 -2.69 0.29 2.45
CA LEU A 49 -1.51 0.63 3.23
C LEU A 49 -1.68 0.08 4.65
N CYS A 50 -0.76 -0.80 5.06
CA CYS A 50 -0.60 -1.26 6.44
C CYS A 50 0.64 -0.55 7.03
N PRO A 51 0.46 0.51 7.84
CA PRO A 51 1.58 1.25 8.44
C PRO A 51 2.14 0.59 9.70
N SER A 52 1.56 -0.52 10.15
CA SER A 52 1.99 -1.27 11.33
C SER A 52 2.88 -2.45 10.95
N GLN A 53 3.72 -2.86 11.90
CA GLN A 53 4.61 -4.00 11.72
C GLN A 53 3.80 -5.28 11.52
N ARG A 54 4.07 -6.00 10.43
CA ARG A 54 3.38 -7.23 10.04
C ARG A 54 4.32 -8.11 9.21
N ASP A 55 4.30 -9.41 9.47
CA ASP A 55 5.01 -10.43 8.67
C ASP A 55 6.52 -10.12 8.45
N GLY A 56 7.16 -9.48 9.43
CA GLY A 56 8.58 -9.09 9.37
C GLY A 56 8.87 -7.72 8.73
N TYR A 57 7.85 -6.97 8.29
CA TYR A 57 8.00 -5.65 7.69
C TYR A 57 7.42 -4.58 8.59
N ALA A 58 8.07 -3.42 8.70
CA ALA A 58 7.58 -2.29 9.51
C ALA A 58 6.29 -1.66 8.92
N SER A 59 6.12 -1.77 7.60
CA SER A 59 4.91 -1.40 6.88
C SER A 59 4.80 -2.23 5.61
N SER A 60 3.62 -2.25 4.98
CA SER A 60 3.40 -2.93 3.70
C SER A 60 2.34 -2.22 2.88
N LEU A 61 2.56 -2.15 1.56
CA LEU A 61 1.55 -1.74 0.59
C LEU A 61 1.07 -2.97 -0.18
N PHE A 62 -0.23 -3.20 -0.11
CA PHE A 62 -0.93 -4.27 -0.81
C PHE A 62 -1.70 -3.69 -1.99
N PHE A 63 -1.75 -4.42 -3.10
CA PHE A 63 -2.42 -4.06 -4.34
C PHE A 63 -3.52 -5.08 -4.66
N SER A 64 -4.63 -4.63 -5.23
CA SER A 64 -5.76 -5.49 -5.60
C SER A 64 -5.48 -6.37 -6.83
N ALA A 65 -4.35 -6.15 -7.51
CA ALA A 65 -3.90 -6.92 -8.65
C ALA A 65 -2.38 -7.08 -8.62
N HIS A 66 -1.89 -8.10 -9.32
CA HIS A 66 -0.47 -8.22 -9.63
C HIS A 66 -0.10 -7.17 -10.70
N ILE A 67 0.97 -6.41 -10.47
CA ILE A 67 1.39 -5.32 -11.37
C ILE A 67 2.48 -5.82 -12.30
N ALA A 68 2.24 -5.72 -13.61
CA ALA A 68 3.20 -5.98 -14.69
C ALA A 68 3.81 -4.67 -15.22
N GLY A 69 4.80 -4.79 -16.12
CA GLY A 69 5.43 -3.65 -16.79
C GLY A 69 6.50 -2.92 -15.98
N LEU A 70 6.90 -3.46 -14.82
CA LEU A 70 7.96 -2.89 -13.99
C LEU A 70 9.33 -2.94 -14.71
N PRO A 71 10.13 -1.87 -14.64
CA PRO A 71 11.43 -1.82 -15.33
C PRO A 71 12.45 -2.80 -14.74
N ASN A 72 12.29 -3.13 -13.46
CA ASN A 72 13.11 -4.12 -12.76
C ASN A 72 12.21 -5.21 -12.15
N PRO A 73 12.63 -6.50 -12.19
CA PRO A 73 11.91 -7.56 -11.50
C PRO A 73 11.78 -7.27 -10.00
N ARG A 74 10.59 -7.44 -9.45
CA ARG A 74 10.31 -7.27 -8.01
C ARG A 74 9.95 -8.60 -7.38
N ASN A 75 10.36 -8.78 -6.13
CA ASN A 75 10.03 -9.98 -5.36
C ASN A 75 8.62 -9.84 -4.77
N TRP A 76 7.65 -10.53 -5.37
CA TRP A 76 6.29 -10.63 -4.87
C TRP A 76 6.17 -11.83 -3.92
N ASN A 77 6.36 -11.60 -2.63
CA ASN A 77 6.35 -12.68 -1.62
C ASN A 77 5.00 -12.84 -0.90
N ARG A 78 4.04 -11.97 -1.21
CA ARG A 78 2.69 -11.98 -0.67
C ARG A 78 1.72 -11.97 -1.83
N ILE A 79 1.25 -13.15 -2.21
CA ILE A 79 0.38 -13.39 -3.37
C ILE A 79 -0.92 -14.00 -2.85
N ASN A 80 -2.07 -13.46 -3.27
CA ASN A 80 -3.40 -13.91 -2.84
C ASN A 80 -3.61 -13.85 -1.30
N VAL A 81 -3.05 -12.84 -0.63
CA VAL A 81 -3.27 -12.64 0.80
C VAL A 81 -4.70 -12.14 1.03
N ARG A 82 -5.47 -12.85 1.86
CA ARG A 82 -6.86 -12.46 2.18
C ARG A 82 -6.88 -11.37 3.25
N ILE A 83 -7.38 -10.18 2.92
CA ILE A 83 -7.52 -9.05 3.85
C ILE A 83 -8.82 -8.32 3.49
N LEU A 84 -9.64 -7.97 4.49
CA LEU A 84 -10.93 -7.30 4.33
C LEU A 84 -11.87 -8.04 3.35
N GLY A 85 -11.79 -9.37 3.31
CA GLY A 85 -12.61 -10.18 2.41
C GLY A 85 -12.20 -10.10 0.92
N GLU A 86 -11.03 -9.55 0.59
CA GLU A 86 -10.48 -9.46 -0.76
C GLU A 86 -9.09 -10.11 -0.83
N ASN A 87 -8.65 -10.44 -2.05
CA ASN A 87 -7.32 -11.02 -2.28
C ASN A 87 -6.34 -9.92 -2.72
N TRP A 88 -5.17 -9.91 -2.12
CA TRP A 88 -4.18 -8.86 -2.31
C TRP A 88 -2.79 -9.40 -2.66
N TYR A 89 -2.00 -8.54 -3.29
CA TYR A 89 -0.63 -8.79 -3.70
C TYR A 89 0.30 -7.74 -3.10
N ALA A 90 1.50 -8.09 -2.66
CA ALA A 90 2.48 -7.12 -2.18
C ALA A 90 3.90 -7.50 -2.56
N ILE A 91 4.69 -6.46 -2.85
CA ILE A 91 6.13 -6.56 -3.07
C ILE A 91 6.82 -6.67 -1.70
N SER A 92 7.89 -7.46 -1.61
CA SER A 92 8.84 -7.43 -0.50
C SER A 92 9.63 -6.12 -0.57
N TRP A 93 9.14 -5.10 0.12
CA TRP A 93 9.79 -3.80 0.19
C TRP A 93 10.00 -3.39 1.65
N GLY A 94 11.27 -3.33 2.06
CA GLY A 94 11.64 -2.93 3.41
C GLY A 94 11.62 -1.42 3.55
N VAL A 95 10.93 -0.92 4.56
CA VAL A 95 10.86 0.50 4.89
C VAL A 95 11.26 0.68 6.34
N THR A 96 12.13 1.64 6.63
CA THR A 96 12.48 1.98 8.01
C THR A 96 11.26 2.55 8.75
N PRO A 97 11.04 2.22 10.04
CA PRO A 97 9.96 2.82 10.82
C PRO A 97 10.12 4.34 10.96
N GLY A 98 9.02 5.03 11.31
CA GLY A 98 9.04 6.45 11.71
C GLY A 98 8.55 7.45 10.65
N TYR A 99 8.24 6.99 9.43
CA TYR A 99 7.64 7.83 8.39
C TYR A 99 6.15 8.08 8.64
N ARG A 100 5.68 9.22 8.10
CA ARG A 100 4.26 9.59 8.01
C ARG A 100 3.57 8.76 6.92
N LEU A 101 2.23 8.70 6.97
CA LEU A 101 1.44 7.89 6.04
C LEU A 101 1.68 8.21 4.55
N ALA A 102 1.75 9.50 4.20
CA ALA A 102 2.02 9.95 2.84
C ALA A 102 3.41 9.53 2.36
N GLU A 103 4.44 9.71 3.21
CA GLU A 103 5.81 9.28 2.94
C GLU A 103 5.89 7.76 2.74
N LEU A 104 5.23 6.98 3.60
CA LEU A 104 5.16 5.52 3.45
C LEU A 104 4.57 5.11 2.10
N LEU A 105 3.47 5.72 1.67
CA LEU A 105 2.88 5.45 0.37
C LEU A 105 3.87 5.75 -0.76
N LEU A 106 4.52 6.91 -0.75
CA LEU A 106 5.48 7.30 -1.78
C LEU A 106 6.71 6.39 -1.81
N ILE A 107 7.22 5.98 -0.66
CA ILE A 107 8.34 5.03 -0.55
C ILE A 107 7.95 3.68 -1.15
N HIS A 108 6.75 3.16 -0.85
CA HIS A 108 6.29 1.91 -1.45
C HIS A 108 6.06 2.05 -2.97
N LEU A 109 5.51 3.17 -3.43
CA LEU A 109 5.33 3.44 -4.86
C LEU A 109 6.67 3.57 -5.60
N SER A 110 7.76 3.94 -4.92
CA SER A 110 9.10 3.94 -5.52
C SER A 110 9.57 2.54 -5.92
N ALA A 111 9.04 1.48 -5.30
CA ALA A 111 9.30 0.10 -5.68
C ALA A 111 8.69 -0.25 -7.06
N LEU A 112 7.78 0.56 -7.58
CA LEU A 112 7.20 0.36 -8.91
C LEU A 112 7.99 1.07 -10.01
N ARG A 113 8.98 1.90 -9.65
CA ARG A 113 9.86 2.61 -10.57
C ARG A 113 11.13 1.82 -10.88
#